data_AF-A0ABD6AT59-F1
#
_entry.id   AF-A0ABD6AT59-F1
#
_cell.length_a   1.000
_cell.length_b   1.000
_cell.length_c   1.000
_cell.angle_alpha   90.00
_cell.angle_beta   90.00
_cell.angle_gamma   90.00
#
_symmetry.space_group_name_H-M   'P 1'
#
loop_
_entity.id
_entity.type
_entity.pdbx_description
1 polymer ?
#
loop_
_entity_poly.entity_id
_entity_poly.type
_entity_poly.pdbx_seq_one_letter_code
_entity_poly.pdbx_strand_id
1 'polypeptide(L)'
;MNPFVEFFRDPVGASAVLAYALVLVAALIATWYILGRNLLTLFVRWNKEGWQSPPATWAARAIAVPLILAVDALLFGALVWLLA
;
A
#
# COMPACT_ATOMS: atom_id res chain seq x y z
N MET A 1 5.38 25.53 6.83
CA MET A 1 5.51 26.50 5.71
C MET A 1 4.13 26.70 5.10
N ASN A 2 3.82 27.85 4.48
CA ASN A 2 2.54 28.01 3.78
C ASN A 2 2.67 27.45 2.35
N PRO A 3 2.00 26.34 2.00
CA PRO A 3 2.17 25.66 0.71
C PRO A 3 1.79 26.53 -0.49
N PHE A 4 0.89 27.50 -0.30
CA PHE A 4 0.55 28.47 -1.34
C PHE A 4 1.71 29.43 -1.63
N VAL A 5 2.47 29.82 -0.60
CA VAL A 5 3.63 30.72 -0.76
C VAL A 5 4.79 30.00 -1.44
N GLU A 6 5.01 28.72 -1.12
CA GLU A 6 6.01 27.90 -1.83
C GLU A 6 5.64 27.67 -3.29
N PHE A 7 4.36 27.45 -3.60
CA PHE A 7 3.92 27.27 -4.99
C PHE A 7 4.22 28.49 -5.86
N PHE A 8 4.07 29.72 -5.33
CA PHE A 8 4.44 30.93 -6.07
C PHE A 8 5.95 31.13 -6.17
N ARG A 9 6.74 30.58 -5.25
CA ARG A 9 8.20 30.73 -5.20
C ARG A 9 8.94 29.69 -6.06
N ASP A 10 8.46 28.45 -6.04
CA ASP A 10 8.96 27.33 -6.83
C ASP A 10 7.78 26.41 -7.26
N PRO A 11 7.05 26.79 -8.32
CA PRO A 11 5.87 26.05 -8.77
C PRO A 11 6.20 24.65 -9.26
N VAL A 12 7.40 24.46 -9.84
CA VAL A 12 7.83 23.15 -10.37
C VAL A 12 8.18 22.22 -9.22
N GLY A 13 8.95 22.68 -8.23
CA GLY A 13 9.27 21.89 -7.04
C GLY A 13 8.01 21.50 -6.27
N ALA A 14 7.12 22.46 -6.02
CA ALA A 14 5.87 22.21 -5.29
C ALA A 14 4.95 21.22 -6.01
N SER A 15 4.79 21.35 -7.33
CA SER A 15 3.96 20.42 -8.12
C SER A 15 4.58 19.02 -8.21
N ALA A 16 5.90 18.90 -8.27
CA ALA A 16 6.59 17.60 -8.25
C ALA A 16 6.39 16.87 -6.92
N VAL A 17 6.48 17.58 -5.77
CA VAL A 17 6.21 17.01 -4.45
C VAL A 17 4.76 16.52 -4.35
N LEU A 18 3.79 17.32 -4.80
CA LEU A 18 2.39 16.93 -4.83
C LEU A 18 2.16 15.68 -5.70
N ALA A 19 2.72 15.65 -6.91
CA ALA A 19 2.60 14.52 -7.82
C ALA A 19 3.18 13.23 -7.18
N TYR A 20 4.33 13.34 -6.52
CA TYR A 20 4.94 12.21 -5.84
C TYR A 20 4.09 11.72 -4.65
N ALA A 21 3.52 12.64 -3.86
CA ALA A 21 2.58 12.29 -2.79
C ALA A 21 1.35 11.54 -3.32
N LEU A 22 0.77 11.99 -4.44
CA LEU A 22 -0.36 11.32 -5.07
C LEU A 22 -0.01 9.91 -5.58
N VAL A 23 1.21 9.71 -6.09
CA VAL A 23 1.69 8.38 -6.49
C VAL A 23 1.79 7.45 -5.27
N LEU A 24 2.32 7.91 -4.15
CA LEU A 24 2.40 7.12 -2.91
C LEU A 24 1.01 6.74 -2.39
N VAL A 25 0.05 7.69 -2.43
CA VAL A 25 -1.34 7.42 -2.05
C VAL A 25 -2.00 6.41 -2.99
N ALA A 26 -1.81 6.56 -4.31
CA ALA A 26 -2.33 5.60 -5.28
C ALA A 26 -1.75 4.19 -5.08
N ALA A 27 -0.45 4.10 -4.76
CA ALA A 27 0.22 2.85 -4.42
C ALA A 27 -0.39 2.20 -3.17
N LEU A 28 -0.64 2.97 -2.11
CA LEU A 28 -1.31 2.48 -0.89
C LEU A 28 -2.72 1.96 -1.16
N ILE A 29 -3.49 2.63 -2.02
CA ILE A 29 -4.83 2.17 -2.39
C ILE A 29 -4.74 0.84 -3.16
N ALA A 30 -3.78 0.73 -4.08
CA ALA A 30 -3.57 -0.47 -4.87
C ALA A 30 -3.15 -1.66 -3.99
N THR A 31 -2.19 -1.47 -3.09
CA THR A 31 -1.74 -2.50 -2.16
C THR A 31 -2.85 -2.92 -1.20
N TRP A 32 -3.65 -1.97 -0.71
CA TRP A 32 -4.80 -2.26 0.15
C TRP A 32 -5.85 -3.12 -0.56
N TYR A 33 -6.14 -2.83 -1.83
CA TYR A 33 -7.03 -3.67 -2.64
C TYR A 33 -6.50 -5.10 -2.78
N ILE A 34 -5.21 -5.25 -3.07
CA ILE A 34 -4.55 -6.57 -3.21
C ILE A 34 -4.56 -7.33 -1.87
N LEU A 35 -4.30 -6.63 -0.76
CA LEU A 35 -4.39 -7.18 0.60
C LEU A 35 -5.79 -7.73 0.88
N GLY A 36 -6.82 -6.93 0.64
CA GLY A 36 -8.22 -7.35 0.83
C GLY A 36 -8.57 -8.58 0.00
N ARG A 37 -8.14 -8.63 -1.27
CA ARG A 37 -8.35 -9.80 -2.15
C ARG A 37 -7.64 -11.05 -1.62
N ASN A 38 -6.43 -10.92 -1.11
CA ASN A 38 -5.70 -12.04 -0.51
C ASN A 38 -6.38 -12.54 0.75
N LEU A 39 -6.71 -11.65 1.69
CA LEU A 39 -7.39 -12.00 2.94
C LEU A 39 -8.73 -12.69 2.69
N LEU A 40 -9.56 -12.15 1.79
CA LEU A 40 -10.84 -12.76 1.42
C LEU A 40 -10.64 -14.15 0.82
N THR A 41 -9.67 -14.32 -0.08
CA THR A 41 -9.37 -15.62 -0.70
C THR A 41 -8.89 -16.64 0.34
N LEU A 42 -8.02 -16.22 1.25
CA LEU A 42 -7.50 -17.05 2.34
C LEU A 42 -8.64 -17.52 3.24
N PHE A 43 -9.52 -16.60 3.66
CA PHE A 43 -10.68 -16.90 4.50
C PHE A 43 -11.66 -17.86 3.83
N VAL A 44 -12.06 -17.57 2.60
CA VAL A 44 -13.03 -18.39 1.86
C VAL A 44 -12.50 -19.81 1.63
N ARG A 45 -11.23 -19.96 1.24
CA ARG A 45 -10.63 -21.28 1.02
C ARG A 45 -10.44 -22.05 2.30
N TRP A 46 -9.97 -21.38 3.36
CA TRP A 46 -9.82 -21.99 4.68
C TRP A 46 -11.15 -22.57 5.18
N ASN A 47 -12.22 -21.79 5.07
CA ASN A 47 -13.54 -22.21 5.54
C ASN A 47 -14.17 -23.35 4.73
N LYS A 48 -13.87 -23.45 3.43
CA LYS A 48 -14.50 -24.44 2.54
C LYS A 48 -13.79 -25.79 2.52
N GLU A 49 -12.48 -25.80 2.70
CA GLU A 49 -11.67 -26.92 2.21
C GLU A 49 -11.02 -27.75 3.33
N GLY A 50 -11.03 -27.29 4.59
CA GLY A 50 -10.70 -28.12 5.77
C GLY A 50 -9.35 -28.86 5.71
N TRP A 51 -8.33 -28.24 5.11
CA TRP A 51 -7.06 -28.91 4.80
C TRP A 51 -6.25 -29.30 6.05
N GLN A 52 -5.65 -30.50 6.02
CA GLN A 52 -4.51 -30.83 6.90
C GLN A 52 -3.20 -30.15 6.45
N SER A 53 -3.03 -29.92 5.14
CA SER A 53 -1.93 -29.17 4.56
C SER A 53 -2.44 -28.26 3.44
N PRO A 54 -2.34 -26.92 3.56
CA PRO A 54 -2.90 -26.00 2.58
C PRO A 54 -2.14 -26.05 1.25
N PRO A 55 -2.81 -25.78 0.10
CA PRO A 55 -2.17 -25.73 -1.21
C PRO A 55 -1.09 -24.65 -1.28
N ALA A 56 -0.06 -24.87 -2.12
CA ALA A 56 1.03 -23.91 -2.32
C ALA A 56 0.52 -22.50 -2.69
N THR A 57 -0.56 -22.39 -3.48
CA THR A 57 -1.16 -21.10 -3.84
C THR A 57 -1.81 -20.39 -2.65
N TRP A 58 -2.30 -21.13 -1.66
CA TRP A 58 -2.84 -20.55 -0.43
C TRP A 58 -1.69 -20.06 0.45
N ALA A 59 -0.65 -20.88 0.63
CA ALA A 59 0.55 -20.51 1.39
C ALA A 59 1.25 -19.26 0.82
N ALA A 60 1.40 -19.18 -0.50
CA ALA A 60 1.96 -18.00 -1.16
C ALA A 60 1.18 -16.72 -0.86
N ARG A 61 -0.16 -16.80 -0.82
CA ARG A 61 -1.02 -15.67 -0.44
C ARG A 61 -0.91 -15.33 1.03
N ALA A 62 -0.80 -16.32 1.91
CA ALA A 62 -0.61 -16.12 3.34
C ALA A 62 0.71 -15.41 3.63
N ILE A 63 1.78 -15.73 2.88
CA ILE A 63 3.07 -15.03 2.94
C ILE A 63 2.99 -13.63 2.30
N ALA A 64 2.22 -13.48 1.22
CA ALA A 64 2.05 -12.18 0.58
C ALA A 64 1.40 -11.14 1.49
N VAL A 65 0.50 -11.54 2.41
CA VAL A 65 -0.17 -10.62 3.36
C VAL A 65 0.82 -9.80 4.19
N PRO A 66 1.73 -10.38 4.99
CA PRO A 66 2.69 -9.60 5.76
C PRO A 66 3.67 -8.82 4.88
N LEU A 67 4.01 -9.31 3.69
CA LEU A 67 4.84 -8.56 2.74
C LEU A 67 4.13 -7.30 2.25
N ILE A 68 2.84 -7.38 1.92
CA ILE A 68 2.05 -6.22 1.52
C ILE A 68 1.95 -5.22 2.67
N LEU A 69 1.71 -5.67 3.91
CA LEU A 69 1.69 -4.80 5.08
C LEU A 69 3.04 -4.10 5.32
N ALA A 70 4.16 -4.79 5.07
CA ALA A 70 5.49 -4.19 5.14
C ALA A 70 5.68 -3.11 4.06
N VAL A 71 5.21 -3.36 2.83
CA VAL A 71 5.19 -2.35 1.76
C VAL A 71 4.32 -1.16 2.13
N ASP A 72 3.14 -1.37 2.72
CA ASP A 72 2.25 -0.30 3.18
C ASP A 72 2.92 0.57 4.24
N ALA A 73 3.62 -0.04 5.20
CA ALA A 73 4.38 0.69 6.21
C ALA A 73 5.50 1.54 5.59
N LEU A 74 6.21 1.02 4.57
CA LEU A 74 7.23 1.78 3.84
C LEU A 74 6.62 2.95 3.05
N LEU A 75 5.52 2.72 2.34
CA LEU A 75 4.82 3.77 1.59
C LEU A 75 4.27 4.86 2.51
N PHE A 76 3.69 4.47 3.64
CA PHE A 76 3.21 5.40 4.64
C PHE A 76 4.36 6.20 5.27
N GLY A 77 5.46 5.54 5.62
CA GLY A 77 6.66 6.21 6.12
C GLY A 77 7.24 7.22 5.12
N ALA A 78 7.29 6.86 3.83
CA ALA A 78 7.72 7.76 2.77
C ALA A 78 6.78 8.97 2.61
N LEU A 79 5.46 8.75 2.72
CA LEU A 79 4.48 9.83 2.65
C LEU A 79 4.58 10.78 3.84
N VAL A 80 4.76 10.26 5.05
CA VAL A 80 4.97 11.08 6.26
C VAL A 80 6.27 11.88 6.13
N TRP A 81 7.37 11.24 5.72
CA TRP A 81 8.65 11.92 5.51
C TRP A 81 8.57 13.03 4.46
N LEU A 82 7.81 12.82 3.38
CA LEU A 82 7.63 13.81 2.31
C LEU A 82 6.83 15.04 2.75
N LEU A 83 5.88 14.87 3.68
CA LEU A 83 4.93 15.91 4.08
C LEU A 83 5.25 16.57 5.43
N ALA A 84 6.20 16.02 6.20
CA ALA A 84 6.66 16.54 7.48
C ALA A 84 7.66 17.69 7.31
#